data_AF-A0A954SQB9-F1
#
_entry.id   AF-A0A954SQB9-F1
#
_cell.length_a   1.000
_cell.length_b   1.000
_cell.length_c   1.000
_cell.angle_alpha   90.00
_cell.angle_beta   90.00
_cell.angle_gamma   90.00
#
_symmetry.space_group_name_H-M   'P 1'
#
loop_
_entity.id
_entity.type
_entity.pdbx_description
1 polymer ?
#
loop_
_entity_poly.entity_id
_entity_poly.type
_entity_poly.pdbx_seq_one_letter_code
_entity_poly.pdbx_strand_id
1 'polypeptide(L)'
;PQDTRYGVTIMFSRLFKKLGKIETRRQQSRGAESGIESLEKRELMTADLKFNSAFMSLSDASGGNYLLNVQYDLANVGNTDANLSGIPNFANDNVTIRMWASQDQVLNGNDPVLVQSTMPYNDTGTKMLNAGSVLTSAFSVVVAPNSQYKYLFLKVDINNVISESNETNNTIMIEAYKPQISNNFFGIVTAPVKEDVTFAGNSSACDLNSTGFYRLDVEVSGAEAKDKLKLVKSGKGQDALRVVGGNLKLGSKVVGTVIASGEGTSTLKLKFQFLQDVKGISKDVMDRVVKNVAFRAGAQSTGFRIASLTLMDNQSAVGPTATRPLKIMS
;
A
#
# COMPACT_ATOMS: atom_id res chain seq x y z
N PRO A 1 86.39 58.27 33.96
CA PRO A 1 85.05 58.69 33.51
C PRO A 1 84.88 58.53 31.99
N GLN A 2 84.58 57.31 31.53
CA GLN A 2 84.04 56.89 30.22
C GLN A 2 83.65 55.41 30.42
N ASP A 3 82.36 55.06 30.46
CA ASP A 3 81.51 54.65 29.33
C ASP A 3 82.05 53.41 28.57
N THR A 4 81.35 52.27 28.66
CA THR A 4 80.92 51.44 27.52
C THR A 4 80.23 50.14 27.96
N ARG A 5 79.01 49.94 27.45
CA ARG A 5 78.20 48.72 27.48
C ARG A 5 78.66 47.78 26.37
N TYR A 6 78.97 46.51 26.63
CA TYR A 6 78.90 45.37 25.69
C TYR A 6 78.99 44.06 26.51
N GLY A 7 78.26 42.98 26.28
CA GLY A 7 77.27 42.68 25.26
C GLY A 7 76.37 41.51 25.69
N VAL A 8 75.12 41.59 25.26
CA VAL A 8 74.15 40.50 25.24
C VAL A 8 74.24 39.87 23.86
N THR A 9 75.06 38.85 23.69
CA THR A 9 75.00 37.96 22.51
C THR A 9 75.50 36.59 22.95
N ILE A 10 74.89 35.53 22.39
CA ILE A 10 75.18 34.10 22.59
C ILE A 10 74.32 33.44 23.68
N MET A 11 73.02 33.26 23.40
CA MET A 11 72.22 32.11 23.90
C MET A 11 70.94 31.85 23.07
N PHE A 12 70.91 32.21 21.78
CA PHE A 12 69.76 31.93 20.89
C PHE A 12 70.04 30.95 19.73
N SER A 13 71.29 30.50 19.51
CA SER A 13 71.62 29.64 18.37
C SER A 13 71.48 28.12 18.62
N ARG A 14 71.34 27.68 19.87
CA ARG A 14 71.16 26.24 20.21
C ARG A 14 69.70 25.79 20.29
N LEU A 15 68.75 26.72 20.43
CA LEU A 15 67.32 26.39 20.54
C LEU A 15 66.66 26.11 19.17
N PHE A 16 67.11 26.79 18.10
CA PHE A 16 66.52 26.62 16.76
C PHE A 16 66.97 25.37 15.98
N LYS A 17 68.12 24.77 16.32
CA LYS A 17 68.55 23.49 15.71
C LYS A 17 67.77 22.27 16.21
N LYS A 18 67.11 22.35 17.38
CA LYS A 18 66.29 21.26 17.93
C LYS A 18 64.86 21.26 17.38
N LEU A 19 64.31 22.41 17.01
CA LEU A 19 62.96 22.52 16.44
C LEU A 19 62.90 22.02 14.99
N GLY A 20 63.90 22.34 14.15
CA GLY A 20 63.94 21.87 12.76
C GLY A 20 64.05 20.34 12.60
N LYS A 21 64.61 19.61 13.59
CA LYS A 21 64.67 18.13 13.59
C LYS A 21 63.39 17.45 14.06
N ILE A 22 62.50 18.17 14.74
CA ILE A 22 61.20 17.63 15.17
C ILE A 22 60.18 17.71 14.01
N GLU A 23 60.25 18.75 13.18
CA GLU A 23 59.38 18.88 12.01
C GLU A 23 59.72 17.93 10.87
N THR A 24 60.98 17.54 10.68
CA THR A 24 61.33 16.52 9.67
C THR A 24 60.89 15.11 10.06
N ARG A 25 60.80 14.79 11.37
CA ARG A 25 60.23 13.52 11.84
C ARG A 25 58.70 13.48 11.73
N ARG A 26 58.01 14.62 11.84
CA ARG A 26 56.55 14.71 11.60
C ARG A 26 56.16 14.60 10.13
N GLN A 27 57.05 14.94 9.19
CA GLN A 27 56.79 14.76 7.76
C GLN A 27 57.18 13.36 7.26
N GLN A 28 58.19 12.69 7.85
CA GLN A 28 58.48 11.29 7.54
C GLN A 28 57.54 10.29 8.23
N SER A 29 56.94 10.62 9.37
CA SER A 29 55.88 9.79 9.97
C SER A 29 54.50 9.96 9.30
N ARG A 30 54.36 10.92 8.37
CA ARG A 30 53.19 11.07 7.48
C ARG A 30 53.37 10.37 6.12
N GLY A 31 54.57 9.87 5.83
CA GLY A 31 54.88 9.09 4.63
C GLY A 31 54.81 7.57 4.82
N ALA A 32 54.38 7.10 6.00
CA ALA A 32 54.19 5.68 6.33
C ALA A 32 52.71 5.36 6.66
N GLU A 33 51.76 6.16 6.16
CA GLU A 33 50.34 5.80 6.08
C GLU A 33 49.98 5.21 4.70
N SER A 34 50.94 4.59 3.99
CA SER A 34 50.67 3.78 2.80
C SER A 34 50.31 2.33 3.18
N GLY A 35 49.34 2.17 4.08
CA GLY A 35 48.99 0.86 4.62
C GLY A 35 47.66 0.79 5.37
N ILE A 36 46.88 1.87 5.41
CA ILE A 36 45.44 1.72 5.45
C ILE A 36 45.06 1.56 3.99
N GLU A 37 45.24 0.34 3.47
CA GLU A 37 44.39 -0.14 2.38
C GLU A 37 43.02 0.44 2.66
N SER A 38 42.45 1.13 1.67
CA SER A 38 41.07 1.56 1.72
C SER A 38 40.32 0.48 2.46
N LEU A 39 39.83 0.79 3.67
CA LEU A 39 38.77 0.02 4.27
C LEU A 39 37.63 0.29 3.30
N GLU A 40 37.65 -0.43 2.17
CA GLU A 40 36.46 -0.79 1.44
C GLU A 40 35.53 -1.15 2.56
N LYS A 41 34.50 -0.32 2.71
CA LYS A 41 33.40 -0.58 3.61
C LYS A 41 33.13 -2.07 3.43
N ARG A 42 33.50 -2.90 4.41
CA ARG A 42 33.19 -4.32 4.39
C ARG A 42 31.69 -4.32 4.55
N GLU A 43 30.99 -4.14 3.44
CA GLU A 43 29.59 -4.42 3.35
C GLU A 43 29.53 -5.88 3.77
N LEU A 44 28.99 -6.10 4.96
CA LEU A 44 28.71 -7.42 5.46
C LEU A 44 28.06 -8.16 4.28
N MET A 45 28.72 -9.21 3.81
CA MET A 45 28.24 -10.00 2.69
C MET A 45 27.07 -10.82 3.22
N THR A 46 25.91 -10.17 3.31
CA THR A 46 24.72 -10.70 3.97
C THR A 46 23.53 -10.61 3.05
N ALA A 47 22.65 -11.59 3.18
CA ALA A 47 21.28 -11.45 2.70
C ALA A 47 20.61 -10.30 3.46
N ASP A 48 19.68 -9.63 2.81
CA ASP A 48 18.93 -8.52 3.41
C ASP A 48 17.49 -8.63 2.88
N LEU A 49 16.59 -9.07 3.74
CA LEU A 49 15.24 -9.46 3.37
C LEU A 49 14.31 -8.27 3.56
N LYS A 50 13.78 -7.78 2.44
CA LYS A 50 12.92 -6.60 2.42
C LYS A 50 11.57 -6.91 1.81
N PHE A 51 10.50 -6.52 2.47
CA PHE A 51 9.20 -6.45 1.81
C PHE A 51 9.18 -5.30 0.80
N ASN A 52 8.95 -5.62 -0.47
CA ASN A 52 8.72 -4.62 -1.52
C ASN A 52 7.26 -4.17 -1.54
N SER A 53 6.34 -5.11 -1.37
CA SER A 53 4.91 -4.87 -1.43
C SER A 53 4.16 -5.93 -0.61
N ALA A 54 2.97 -5.59 -0.15
CA ALA A 54 2.01 -6.56 0.34
C ALA A 54 0.58 -6.06 0.07
N PHE A 55 -0.28 -6.98 -0.37
CA PHE A 55 -1.65 -6.74 -0.77
C PHE A 55 -2.58 -7.68 -0.03
N MET A 56 -3.61 -7.10 0.58
CA MET A 56 -4.63 -7.84 1.30
C MET A 56 -5.90 -7.95 0.45
N SER A 57 -6.55 -9.12 0.51
CA SER A 57 -7.91 -9.31 0.03
C SER A 57 -8.72 -10.14 1.04
N LEU A 58 -10.02 -9.88 1.08
CA LEU A 58 -10.98 -10.60 1.90
C LEU A 58 -12.03 -11.21 0.98
N SER A 59 -12.35 -12.49 1.21
CA SER A 59 -13.48 -13.18 0.56
C SER A 59 -14.34 -13.86 1.61
N ASP A 60 -15.60 -14.13 1.28
CA ASP A 60 -16.48 -14.87 2.20
C ASP A 60 -15.94 -16.29 2.42
N ALA A 61 -15.90 -16.73 3.68
CA ALA A 61 -15.66 -18.11 4.06
C ALA A 61 -16.96 -18.73 4.62
N SER A 62 -16.95 -20.04 4.85
CA SER A 62 -18.09 -20.72 5.44
C SER A 62 -18.32 -20.29 6.90
N GLY A 63 -19.57 -20.34 7.34
CA GLY A 63 -19.93 -20.07 8.75
C GLY A 63 -19.91 -18.59 9.14
N GLY A 64 -20.00 -17.66 8.18
CA GLY A 64 -20.00 -16.22 8.45
C GLY A 64 -18.61 -15.62 8.71
N ASN A 65 -17.55 -16.39 8.51
CA ASN A 65 -16.17 -15.93 8.58
C ASN A 65 -15.70 -15.33 7.25
N TYR A 66 -14.54 -14.68 7.28
CA TYR A 66 -13.83 -14.22 6.09
C TYR A 66 -12.56 -15.03 5.88
N LEU A 67 -12.21 -15.30 4.63
CA LEU A 67 -10.89 -15.75 4.24
C LEU A 67 -10.04 -14.50 3.95
N LEU A 68 -9.08 -14.24 4.81
CA LEU A 68 -8.06 -13.22 4.65
C LEU A 68 -6.92 -13.80 3.83
N ASN A 69 -6.70 -13.24 2.64
CA ASN A 69 -5.56 -13.56 1.79
C ASN A 69 -4.59 -12.37 1.76
N VAL A 70 -3.33 -12.59 2.08
CA VAL A 70 -2.28 -11.57 1.97
C VAL A 70 -1.19 -12.05 1.04
N GLN A 71 -1.11 -11.46 -0.14
CA GLN A 71 -0.02 -11.66 -1.09
C GLN A 71 1.10 -10.66 -0.80
N TYR A 72 2.35 -11.06 -0.91
CA TYR A 72 3.50 -10.20 -0.66
C TYR A 72 4.66 -10.52 -1.60
N ASP A 73 5.48 -9.50 -1.83
CA ASP A 73 6.74 -9.60 -2.54
C ASP A 73 7.89 -9.39 -1.55
N LEU A 74 8.70 -10.42 -1.38
CA LEU A 74 9.89 -10.40 -0.56
C LEU A 74 11.13 -10.35 -1.46
N ALA A 75 11.92 -9.30 -1.33
CA ALA A 75 13.18 -9.13 -2.04
C ALA A 75 14.36 -9.50 -1.14
N ASN A 76 15.40 -10.08 -1.73
CA ASN A 76 16.72 -10.06 -1.14
C ASN A 76 17.50 -8.87 -1.73
N VAL A 77 17.59 -7.77 -0.99
CA VAL A 77 18.31 -6.55 -1.39
C VAL A 77 19.79 -6.57 -0.97
N GLY A 78 20.23 -7.68 -0.37
CA GLY A 78 21.61 -7.92 0.00
C GLY A 78 22.47 -8.33 -1.19
N ASN A 79 23.73 -8.69 -0.90
CA ASN A 79 24.72 -9.09 -1.90
C ASN A 79 25.07 -10.59 -1.84
N THR A 80 24.40 -11.37 -0.97
CA THR A 80 24.49 -12.83 -0.91
C THR A 80 23.11 -13.46 -0.92
N ASP A 81 23.03 -14.71 -1.40
CA ASP A 81 21.78 -15.46 -1.46
C ASP A 81 21.24 -15.79 -0.05
N ALA A 82 19.92 -15.77 0.11
CA ALA A 82 19.24 -16.10 1.36
C ALA A 82 18.73 -17.54 1.32
N ASN A 83 19.13 -18.39 2.27
CA ASN A 83 18.58 -19.74 2.40
C ASN A 83 17.27 -19.71 3.19
N LEU A 84 16.14 -19.71 2.48
CA LEU A 84 14.82 -19.65 3.10
C LEU A 84 14.43 -21.00 3.73
N SER A 85 14.85 -22.11 3.12
CA SER A 85 14.54 -23.47 3.58
C SER A 85 15.75 -24.41 3.43
N GLY A 86 16.56 -24.51 4.48
CA GLY A 86 17.69 -25.44 4.54
C GLY A 86 17.35 -26.73 5.31
N ILE A 87 18.23 -27.73 5.23
CA ILE A 87 18.18 -28.88 6.16
C ILE A 87 18.40 -28.30 7.57
N PRO A 88 17.60 -28.66 8.60
CA PRO A 88 17.59 -28.01 9.94
C PRO A 88 18.88 -28.15 10.77
N ASN A 89 20.02 -28.44 10.15
CA ASN A 89 21.28 -28.71 10.79
C ASN A 89 22.21 -27.48 10.87
N PHE A 90 21.85 -26.35 10.25
CA PHE A 90 22.60 -25.09 10.36
C PHE A 90 21.74 -24.00 11.03
N ALA A 91 22.39 -23.17 11.85
CA ALA A 91 21.74 -22.13 12.65
C ALA A 91 21.12 -20.97 11.84
N ASN A 92 21.43 -20.90 10.53
CA ASN A 92 21.04 -19.80 9.64
C ASN A 92 20.02 -20.23 8.57
N ASP A 93 19.38 -21.38 8.77
CA ASP A 93 18.40 -21.96 7.86
C ASP A 93 16.99 -21.93 8.48
N ASN A 94 15.96 -22.05 7.64
CA ASN A 94 14.54 -22.03 8.05
C ASN A 94 14.07 -20.66 8.52
N VAL A 95 14.16 -19.69 7.61
CA VAL A 95 13.59 -18.37 7.80
C VAL A 95 12.08 -18.53 8.04
N THR A 96 11.58 -18.01 9.14
CA THR A 96 10.14 -18.03 9.43
C THR A 96 9.51 -16.68 9.13
N ILE A 97 8.30 -16.74 8.58
CA ILE A 97 7.44 -15.58 8.39
C ILE A 97 6.23 -15.70 9.33
N ARG A 98 5.80 -14.58 9.89
CA ARG A 98 4.64 -14.53 10.78
C ARG A 98 3.78 -13.31 10.46
N MET A 99 2.47 -13.48 10.60
CA MET A 99 1.48 -12.42 10.49
C MET A 99 0.76 -12.22 11.83
N TRP A 100 0.58 -10.96 12.21
CA TRP A 100 -0.18 -10.53 13.38
C TRP A 100 -1.31 -9.61 12.98
N ALA A 101 -2.32 -9.55 13.82
CA ALA A 101 -3.32 -8.48 13.76
C ALA A 101 -3.07 -7.49 14.91
N SER A 102 -3.18 -6.20 14.64
CA SER A 102 -2.98 -5.15 15.64
C SER A 102 -4.11 -4.11 15.60
N GLN A 103 -4.39 -3.52 16.76
CA GLN A 103 -5.34 -2.42 16.88
C GLN A 103 -4.70 -1.07 16.54
N ASP A 104 -3.37 -0.99 16.61
CA ASP A 104 -2.59 0.22 16.39
C ASP A 104 -1.41 -0.04 15.42
N GLN A 105 -0.60 0.99 15.21
CA GLN A 105 0.52 0.95 14.26
C GLN A 105 1.82 0.46 14.92
N VAL A 106 1.74 -0.22 16.07
CA VAL A 106 2.91 -0.66 16.83
C VAL A 106 2.83 -2.15 17.13
N LEU A 107 3.64 -2.94 16.43
CA LEU A 107 3.78 -4.37 16.74
C LEU A 107 4.32 -4.56 18.17
N ASN A 108 3.52 -5.18 19.03
CA ASN A 108 3.84 -5.42 20.43
C ASN A 108 3.27 -6.77 20.94
N GLY A 109 3.54 -7.10 22.20
CA GLY A 109 3.16 -8.39 22.78
C GLY A 109 1.65 -8.64 22.93
N ASN A 110 0.82 -7.62 22.75
CA ASN A 110 -0.65 -7.75 22.80
C ASN A 110 -1.27 -8.10 21.44
N ASP A 111 -0.48 -8.05 20.37
CA ASP A 111 -0.98 -8.36 19.02
C ASP A 111 -1.09 -9.87 18.84
N PRO A 112 -2.28 -10.42 18.54
CA PRO A 112 -2.41 -11.84 18.28
C PRO A 112 -1.73 -12.24 16.98
N VAL A 113 -1.05 -13.38 17.05
CA VAL A 113 -0.55 -14.08 15.87
C VAL A 113 -1.73 -14.69 15.12
N LEU A 114 -1.86 -14.37 13.83
CA LEU A 114 -2.84 -14.98 12.95
C LEU A 114 -2.30 -16.25 12.29
N VAL A 115 -1.05 -16.21 11.83
CA VAL A 115 -0.40 -17.35 11.17
C VAL A 115 1.12 -17.22 11.29
N GLN A 116 1.81 -18.36 11.36
CA GLN A 116 3.25 -18.47 11.26
C GLN A 116 3.59 -19.65 10.34
N SER A 117 4.65 -19.51 9.55
CA SER A 117 5.20 -20.63 8.80
C SER A 117 6.70 -20.48 8.54
N THR A 118 7.33 -21.60 8.18
CA THR A 118 8.68 -21.60 7.60
C THR A 118 8.59 -21.24 6.12
N MET A 119 9.53 -20.44 5.63
CA MET A 119 9.61 -20.05 4.23
C MET A 119 10.20 -21.18 3.36
N PRO A 120 9.88 -21.21 2.05
CA PRO A 120 8.76 -20.49 1.46
C PRO A 120 7.42 -21.14 1.86
N TYR A 121 6.43 -20.30 2.17
CA TYR A 121 5.09 -20.79 2.53
C TYR A 121 4.41 -21.44 1.32
N ASN A 122 3.99 -22.70 1.46
CA ASN A 122 3.29 -23.51 0.45
C ASN A 122 4.01 -23.76 -0.89
N ASP A 123 5.31 -23.45 -1.01
CA ASP A 123 6.10 -23.73 -2.22
C ASP A 123 7.12 -24.86 -1.97
N THR A 124 7.21 -25.81 -2.90
CA THR A 124 8.22 -26.88 -2.89
C THR A 124 9.48 -26.50 -3.69
N GLY A 125 9.46 -25.36 -4.40
CA GLY A 125 10.48 -25.01 -5.39
C GLY A 125 11.62 -24.12 -4.91
N THR A 126 11.35 -23.03 -4.18
CA THR A 126 12.35 -21.96 -3.99
C THR A 126 12.99 -21.96 -2.59
N LYS A 127 14.04 -22.76 -2.43
CA LYS A 127 14.79 -22.86 -1.15
C LYS A 127 15.78 -21.73 -0.92
N MET A 128 16.24 -21.13 -2.02
CA MET A 128 17.22 -20.03 -2.04
C MET A 128 16.59 -18.82 -2.70
N LEU A 129 16.66 -17.66 -2.06
CA LEU A 129 16.31 -16.37 -2.66
C LEU A 129 17.60 -15.64 -3.01
N ASN A 130 17.97 -15.67 -4.28
CA ASN A 130 19.22 -15.11 -4.75
C ASN A 130 19.31 -13.60 -4.52
N ALA A 131 20.53 -13.08 -4.36
CA ALA A 131 20.76 -11.64 -4.25
C ALA A 131 20.09 -10.88 -5.42
N GLY A 132 19.38 -9.79 -5.11
CA GLY A 132 18.63 -8.97 -6.06
C GLY A 132 17.32 -9.59 -6.59
N SER A 133 16.97 -10.81 -6.17
CA SER A 133 15.74 -11.49 -6.62
C SER A 133 14.55 -11.18 -5.72
N VAL A 134 13.34 -11.44 -6.25
CA VAL A 134 12.07 -11.26 -5.55
C VAL A 134 11.30 -12.59 -5.54
N LEU A 135 10.81 -12.98 -4.37
CA LEU A 135 9.86 -14.06 -4.16
C LEU A 135 8.47 -13.48 -3.93
N THR A 136 7.49 -13.92 -4.72
CA THR A 136 6.07 -13.64 -4.47
C THR A 136 5.41 -14.84 -3.78
N SER A 137 4.77 -14.62 -2.65
CA SER A 137 4.04 -15.65 -1.90
C SER A 137 2.80 -15.07 -1.23
N ALA A 138 1.96 -15.91 -0.61
CA ALA A 138 0.71 -15.46 -0.01
C ALA A 138 0.28 -16.28 1.20
N PHE A 139 -0.20 -15.62 2.26
CA PHE A 139 -0.92 -16.27 3.36
C PHE A 139 -2.41 -16.36 3.09
N SER A 140 -3.03 -17.43 3.59
CA SER A 140 -4.49 -17.56 3.67
C SER A 140 -4.89 -17.98 5.08
N VAL A 141 -5.71 -17.17 5.75
CA VAL A 141 -6.20 -17.46 7.10
C VAL A 141 -7.68 -17.12 7.24
N VAL A 142 -8.44 -17.96 7.94
CA VAL A 142 -9.84 -17.69 8.23
C VAL A 142 -9.93 -16.79 9.46
N VAL A 143 -10.65 -15.68 9.34
CA VAL A 143 -10.83 -14.68 10.40
C VAL A 143 -12.32 -14.45 10.67
N ALA A 144 -12.67 -14.20 11.93
CA ALA A 144 -14.06 -13.95 12.33
C ALA A 144 -14.53 -12.54 11.90
N PRO A 145 -15.83 -12.36 11.60
CA PRO A 145 -16.41 -11.04 11.39
C PRO A 145 -16.36 -10.25 12.70
N ASN A 146 -16.08 -8.94 12.64
CA ASN A 146 -15.95 -8.02 13.79
C ASN A 146 -14.63 -8.08 14.58
N SER A 147 -13.51 -8.34 13.88
CA SER A 147 -12.18 -8.09 14.44
C SER A 147 -11.99 -6.60 14.76
N GLN A 148 -11.58 -6.28 16.00
CA GLN A 148 -11.20 -4.93 16.42
C GLN A 148 -9.84 -4.46 15.86
N TYR A 149 -9.12 -5.34 15.15
CA TYR A 149 -7.80 -5.08 14.60
C TYR A 149 -7.91 -4.29 13.28
N LYS A 150 -7.10 -3.24 13.16
CA LYS A 150 -7.07 -2.31 12.02
C LYS A 150 -5.84 -2.48 11.15
N TYR A 151 -4.81 -3.14 11.68
CA TYR A 151 -3.51 -3.31 11.03
C TYR A 151 -3.14 -4.79 11.01
N LEU A 152 -2.43 -5.19 9.96
CA LEU A 152 -1.74 -6.46 9.88
C LEU A 152 -0.25 -6.17 9.81
N PHE A 153 0.52 -6.89 10.60
CA PHE A 153 1.98 -6.88 10.49
C PHE A 153 2.43 -8.19 9.89
N LEU A 154 3.30 -8.12 8.90
CA LEU A 154 4.05 -9.28 8.42
C LEU A 154 5.51 -9.03 8.76
N LYS A 155 6.15 -10.00 9.42
CA LYS A 155 7.59 -10.00 9.65
C LYS A 155 8.17 -11.30 9.13
N VAL A 156 9.22 -11.19 8.33
CA VAL A 156 10.07 -12.31 7.94
C VAL A 156 11.32 -12.34 8.83
N ASP A 157 11.94 -13.50 8.92
CA ASP A 157 13.07 -13.78 9.79
C ASP A 157 12.85 -13.37 11.25
N ILE A 158 11.74 -13.82 11.84
CA ILE A 158 11.38 -13.41 13.20
C ILE A 158 12.43 -13.81 14.27
N ASN A 159 13.19 -14.87 14.00
CA ASN A 159 14.18 -15.42 14.90
C ASN A 159 15.58 -14.84 14.63
N ASN A 160 15.70 -13.93 13.67
CA ASN A 160 16.95 -13.33 13.20
C ASN A 160 18.01 -14.41 12.89
N VAL A 161 17.61 -15.45 12.14
CA VAL A 161 18.51 -16.55 11.73
C VAL A 161 19.42 -16.12 10.59
N ILE A 162 18.99 -15.15 9.77
CA ILE A 162 19.83 -14.47 8.80
C ILE A 162 20.34 -13.19 9.47
N SER A 163 21.66 -13.03 9.53
CA SER A 163 22.22 -11.74 9.89
C SER A 163 21.97 -10.78 8.74
N GLU A 164 21.12 -9.80 8.92
CA GLU A 164 20.80 -8.80 7.90
C GLU A 164 21.57 -7.50 8.14
N SER A 165 21.72 -6.68 7.10
CA SER A 165 22.29 -5.33 7.26
C SER A 165 21.29 -4.35 7.87
N ASN A 166 20.00 -4.67 7.78
CA ASN A 166 18.89 -3.85 8.26
C ASN A 166 17.72 -4.68 8.81
N GLU A 167 17.65 -4.87 10.11
CA GLU A 167 16.57 -5.63 10.78
C GLU A 167 15.18 -4.96 10.78
N THR A 168 15.03 -3.80 10.14
CA THR A 168 13.77 -3.04 10.15
C THR A 168 12.96 -3.17 8.88
N ASN A 169 13.58 -3.60 7.76
CA ASN A 169 12.92 -3.69 6.46
C ASN A 169 12.29 -5.08 6.20
N ASN A 170 12.58 -6.05 7.06
CA ASN A 170 11.97 -7.37 7.10
C ASN A 170 10.58 -7.36 7.76
N THR A 171 10.03 -6.18 8.06
CA THR A 171 8.68 -5.99 8.62
C THR A 171 7.87 -5.01 7.75
N ILE A 172 6.63 -5.37 7.44
CA ILE A 172 5.67 -4.49 6.74
C ILE A 172 4.35 -4.43 7.50
N MET A 173 3.76 -3.23 7.55
CA MET A 173 2.42 -3.00 8.08
C MET A 173 1.45 -2.77 6.93
N ILE A 174 0.33 -3.48 6.97
CA ILE A 174 -0.80 -3.31 6.06
C ILE A 174 -1.95 -2.77 6.89
N GLU A 175 -2.51 -1.63 6.49
CA GLU A 175 -3.74 -1.14 7.07
C GLU A 175 -4.92 -1.98 6.54
N ALA A 176 -5.41 -2.91 7.35
CA ALA A 176 -6.55 -3.75 7.04
C ALA A 176 -7.85 -2.94 6.90
N TYR A 177 -7.87 -1.74 7.48
CA TYR A 177 -9.02 -0.84 7.51
C TYR A 177 -9.09 0.12 6.30
N LYS A 178 -8.44 -0.19 5.17
CA LYS A 178 -8.70 0.53 3.93
C LYS A 178 -9.84 -0.14 3.18
N PRO A 179 -10.99 0.50 2.99
CA PRO A 179 -12.09 -0.05 2.19
C PRO A 179 -11.58 -0.41 0.79
N GLN A 180 -11.37 -1.69 0.56
CA GLN A 180 -11.12 -2.21 -0.77
C GLN A 180 -12.49 -2.34 -1.44
N ILE A 181 -12.70 -1.65 -2.55
CA ILE A 181 -13.76 -2.02 -3.49
C ILE A 181 -13.38 -3.42 -3.97
N SER A 182 -14.16 -4.46 -3.62
CA SER A 182 -13.78 -5.82 -3.97
C SER A 182 -13.61 -5.97 -5.49
N ASN A 183 -12.57 -6.70 -5.89
CA ASN A 183 -12.05 -6.85 -7.25
C ASN A 183 -13.01 -7.48 -8.29
N ASN A 184 -14.32 -7.54 -8.01
CA ASN A 184 -15.35 -7.92 -8.98
C ASN A 184 -15.71 -6.78 -9.95
N PHE A 185 -15.01 -5.63 -9.87
CA PHE A 185 -15.13 -4.54 -10.84
C PHE A 185 -14.27 -4.75 -12.12
N PHE A 186 -13.50 -5.84 -12.19
CA PHE A 186 -12.63 -6.13 -13.34
C PHE A 186 -13.31 -7.05 -14.37
N GLY A 187 -13.33 -6.60 -15.63
CA GLY A 187 -13.90 -7.30 -16.79
C GLY A 187 -14.54 -6.32 -17.77
N ILE A 188 -14.40 -6.56 -19.09
CA ILE A 188 -15.00 -5.71 -20.13
C ILE A 188 -16.52 -5.80 -20.01
N VAL A 189 -17.18 -4.66 -19.83
CA VAL A 189 -18.65 -4.56 -20.01
C VAL A 189 -18.92 -4.30 -21.46
N THR A 190 -19.80 -5.08 -22.03
CA THR A 190 -20.36 -4.78 -23.35
C THR A 190 -21.59 -3.90 -23.16
N ALA A 191 -21.54 -2.66 -23.64
CA ALA A 191 -22.65 -1.71 -23.55
C ALA A 191 -23.36 -1.56 -24.91
N PRO A 192 -24.62 -2.01 -25.04
CA PRO A 192 -25.41 -1.75 -26.23
C PRO A 192 -25.72 -0.25 -26.34
N VAL A 193 -25.76 0.26 -27.57
CA VAL A 193 -26.27 1.62 -27.82
C VAL A 193 -27.72 1.78 -27.33
N LYS A 194 -28.04 2.95 -26.77
CA LYS A 194 -29.37 3.33 -26.24
C LYS A 194 -29.88 2.54 -25.03
N GLU A 195 -29.16 1.53 -24.56
CA GLU A 195 -29.51 0.77 -23.36
C GLU A 195 -28.73 1.25 -22.14
N ASP A 196 -29.37 1.16 -20.97
CA ASP A 196 -28.70 1.44 -19.71
C ASP A 196 -27.95 0.20 -19.27
N VAL A 197 -26.63 0.34 -19.11
CA VAL A 197 -25.80 -0.71 -18.53
C VAL A 197 -25.35 -0.31 -17.15
N THR A 198 -25.79 -1.06 -16.16
CA THR A 198 -25.38 -0.88 -14.78
C THR A 198 -23.96 -1.38 -14.58
N PHE A 199 -23.19 -0.68 -13.74
CA PHE A 199 -21.79 -1.04 -13.50
C PHE A 199 -21.60 -2.30 -12.66
N ALA A 200 -22.66 -2.86 -12.08
CA ALA A 200 -22.56 -3.98 -11.16
C ALA A 200 -22.68 -5.35 -11.84
N GLY A 201 -21.54 -6.03 -11.99
CA GLY A 201 -21.46 -7.41 -11.49
C GLY A 201 -21.48 -7.36 -9.96
N ASN A 202 -21.85 -8.46 -9.28
CA ASN A 202 -21.97 -8.57 -7.82
C ASN A 202 -20.79 -7.91 -7.07
N SER A 203 -20.94 -6.63 -6.76
CA SER A 203 -20.00 -5.83 -6.00
C SER A 203 -20.53 -5.80 -4.59
N SER A 204 -19.75 -6.41 -3.69
CA SER A 204 -19.87 -6.21 -2.25
C SER A 204 -19.02 -4.98 -1.95
N ALA A 205 -19.62 -3.79 -1.88
CA ALA A 205 -18.87 -2.62 -1.46
C ALA A 205 -18.77 -2.62 0.07
N CYS A 206 -17.53 -2.52 0.56
CA CYS A 206 -17.11 -1.75 1.74
C CYS A 206 -17.67 -2.15 3.12
N ASP A 207 -16.76 -2.39 4.07
CA ASP A 207 -17.05 -2.21 5.50
C ASP A 207 -17.22 -0.71 5.78
N LEU A 208 -18.44 -0.29 6.19
CA LEU A 208 -18.83 1.11 6.39
C LEU A 208 -18.78 1.54 7.88
N ASN A 209 -18.08 0.79 8.73
CA ASN A 209 -17.87 1.15 10.13
C ASN A 209 -16.91 2.35 10.32
N SER A 210 -16.30 2.90 9.27
CA SER A 210 -15.68 4.22 9.35
C SER A 210 -16.78 5.28 9.43
N THR A 211 -16.78 6.08 10.50
CA THR A 211 -17.72 7.18 10.73
C THR A 211 -17.57 8.35 9.75
N GLY A 212 -16.85 8.16 8.63
CA GLY A 212 -16.28 9.22 7.80
C GLY A 212 -16.57 9.17 6.29
N PHE A 213 -17.34 8.21 5.78
CA PHE A 213 -17.60 8.12 4.34
C PHE A 213 -18.71 9.08 3.90
N TYR A 214 -18.37 10.05 3.04
CA TYR A 214 -19.34 11.08 2.62
C TYR A 214 -19.46 11.22 1.12
N ARG A 215 -18.63 10.56 0.30
CA ARG A 215 -18.72 10.80 -1.15
C ARG A 215 -18.39 9.60 -2.02
N LEU A 216 -19.23 9.41 -3.05
CA LEU A 216 -19.00 8.46 -4.15
C LEU A 216 -18.84 9.25 -5.44
N ASP A 217 -17.70 9.08 -6.09
CA ASP A 217 -17.41 9.65 -7.39
C ASP A 217 -17.40 8.53 -8.44
N VAL A 218 -18.26 8.68 -9.45
CA VAL A 218 -18.25 7.85 -10.65
C VAL A 218 -17.83 8.73 -11.82
N GLU A 219 -16.87 8.27 -12.60
CA GLU A 219 -16.39 8.99 -13.77
C GLU A 219 -16.35 8.06 -14.99
N VAL A 220 -16.74 8.56 -16.16
CA VAL A 220 -16.58 7.84 -17.43
C VAL A 220 -15.77 8.72 -18.38
N SER A 221 -14.59 8.24 -18.74
CA SER A 221 -13.65 8.94 -19.63
C SER A 221 -13.74 8.43 -21.06
N GLY A 222 -13.50 9.35 -22.01
CA GLY A 222 -13.62 9.10 -23.45
C GLY A 222 -15.05 9.16 -23.96
N ALA A 223 -15.98 9.76 -23.19
CA ALA A 223 -17.39 9.84 -23.52
C ALA A 223 -17.66 10.75 -24.73
N GLU A 224 -18.74 10.49 -25.43
CA GLU A 224 -19.20 11.27 -26.57
C GLU A 224 -20.39 12.17 -26.22
N ALA A 225 -20.72 13.11 -27.11
CA ALA A 225 -21.75 14.14 -26.93
C ALA A 225 -23.15 13.62 -26.54
N LYS A 226 -23.45 12.34 -26.79
CA LYS A 226 -24.75 11.71 -26.48
C LYS A 226 -24.67 10.62 -25.42
N ASP A 227 -23.49 10.37 -24.86
CA ASP A 227 -23.31 9.44 -23.76
C ASP A 227 -23.90 10.04 -22.48
N LYS A 228 -24.48 9.18 -21.63
CA LYS A 228 -25.11 9.59 -20.37
C LYS A 228 -24.63 8.72 -19.21
N LEU A 229 -24.37 9.36 -18.08
CA LEU A 229 -24.10 8.71 -16.80
C LEU A 229 -25.20 9.11 -15.82
N LYS A 230 -25.94 8.13 -15.29
CA LYS A 230 -27.11 8.41 -14.44
C LYS A 230 -27.29 7.37 -13.35
N LEU A 231 -28.14 7.72 -12.38
CA LEU A 231 -28.70 6.75 -11.45
C LEU A 231 -30.03 6.22 -12.02
N VAL A 232 -30.13 4.91 -12.19
CA VAL A 232 -31.37 4.23 -12.55
C VAL A 232 -32.22 4.11 -11.30
N LYS A 233 -33.51 4.46 -11.41
CA LYS A 233 -34.46 4.26 -10.32
C LYS A 233 -34.58 2.76 -10.05
N SER A 234 -34.50 2.38 -8.78
CA SER A 234 -34.66 0.98 -8.35
C SER A 234 -35.54 0.84 -7.13
N GLY A 235 -36.11 -0.34 -6.92
CA GLY A 235 -36.98 -0.64 -5.79
C GLY A 235 -38.42 -0.07 -5.90
N LYS A 236 -39.24 -0.37 -4.89
CA LYS A 236 -40.63 0.10 -4.72
C LYS A 236 -40.82 0.61 -3.29
N GLY A 237 -41.77 1.53 -3.09
CA GLY A 237 -42.15 1.99 -1.75
C GLY A 237 -40.97 2.61 -0.97
N GLN A 238 -40.76 2.13 0.26
CA GLN A 238 -39.69 2.61 1.16
C GLN A 238 -38.28 2.20 0.71
N ASP A 239 -38.17 1.19 -0.15
CA ASP A 239 -36.90 0.72 -0.71
C ASP A 239 -36.49 1.44 -2.00
N ALA A 240 -37.32 2.37 -2.48
CA ALA A 240 -37.10 3.00 -3.76
C ALA A 240 -35.91 3.99 -3.72
N LEU A 241 -34.85 3.69 -4.47
CA LEU A 241 -33.74 4.62 -4.70
C LEU A 241 -34.09 5.56 -5.86
N ARG A 242 -34.06 6.85 -5.61
CA ARG A 242 -34.42 7.88 -6.60
C ARG A 242 -33.71 9.20 -6.35
N VAL A 243 -33.54 9.99 -7.41
CA VAL A 243 -33.12 11.38 -7.32
C VAL A 243 -34.35 12.29 -7.47
N VAL A 244 -34.59 13.17 -6.51
CA VAL A 244 -35.72 14.12 -6.53
C VAL A 244 -35.21 15.50 -6.12
N GLY A 245 -35.24 16.46 -7.05
CA GLY A 245 -34.76 17.83 -6.81
C GLY A 245 -33.31 17.86 -6.33
N GLY A 246 -32.42 17.08 -6.98
CA GLY A 246 -31.01 16.94 -6.60
C GLY A 246 -30.74 16.09 -5.36
N ASN A 247 -31.78 15.71 -4.60
CA ASN A 247 -31.61 14.86 -3.42
C ASN A 247 -31.68 13.38 -3.79
N LEU A 248 -30.70 12.61 -3.32
CA LEU A 248 -30.72 11.16 -3.33
C LEU A 248 -31.62 10.68 -2.19
N LYS A 249 -32.69 9.97 -2.52
CA LYS A 249 -33.66 9.45 -1.58
C LYS A 249 -33.73 7.93 -1.62
N LEU A 250 -33.88 7.33 -0.44
CA LEU A 250 -34.29 5.94 -0.24
C LEU A 250 -35.68 5.96 0.41
N GLY A 251 -36.71 5.61 -0.38
CA GLY A 251 -38.09 5.82 0.03
C GLY A 251 -38.41 7.31 0.19
N SER A 252 -38.84 7.70 1.40
CA SER A 252 -39.08 9.10 1.78
C SER A 252 -37.84 9.80 2.35
N LYS A 253 -36.82 9.04 2.78
CA LYS A 253 -35.64 9.53 3.48
C LYS A 253 -34.62 10.12 2.51
N VAL A 254 -34.09 11.31 2.80
CA VAL A 254 -32.92 11.85 2.09
C VAL A 254 -31.67 11.17 2.67
N VAL A 255 -30.90 10.54 1.80
CA VAL A 255 -29.64 9.85 2.17
C VAL A 255 -28.42 10.59 1.63
N GLY A 256 -28.62 11.52 0.69
CA GLY A 256 -27.54 12.31 0.12
C GLY A 256 -28.01 13.31 -0.92
N THR A 257 -27.05 13.92 -1.62
CA THR A 257 -27.27 14.86 -2.72
C THR A 257 -26.46 14.44 -3.93
N VAL A 258 -27.00 14.69 -5.12
CA VAL A 258 -26.27 14.56 -6.40
C VAL A 258 -25.57 15.90 -6.64
N ILE A 259 -24.24 15.89 -6.61
CA ILE A 259 -23.41 17.11 -6.74
C ILE A 259 -23.15 17.44 -8.21
N ALA A 260 -23.07 16.42 -9.06
CA ALA A 260 -22.86 16.57 -10.49
C ALA A 260 -23.48 15.38 -11.23
N SER A 261 -23.99 15.62 -12.43
CA SER A 261 -24.38 14.61 -13.41
C SER A 261 -23.87 15.04 -14.79
N GLY A 262 -23.11 14.18 -15.47
CA GLY A 262 -22.56 14.46 -16.78
C GLY A 262 -23.46 13.98 -17.92
N GLU A 263 -23.71 14.86 -18.88
CA GLU A 263 -24.21 14.53 -20.23
C GLU A 263 -23.34 15.27 -21.26
N GLY A 264 -22.89 14.55 -22.29
CA GLY A 264 -22.29 15.13 -23.49
C GLY A 264 -20.89 15.76 -23.39
N THR A 265 -20.16 15.50 -22.31
CA THR A 265 -18.74 15.90 -22.15
C THR A 265 -17.80 14.72 -22.40
N SER A 266 -16.52 14.99 -22.72
CA SER A 266 -15.48 13.95 -22.88
C SER A 266 -15.24 13.12 -21.61
N THR A 267 -15.61 13.69 -20.46
CA THR A 267 -15.62 13.03 -19.16
C THR A 267 -16.97 13.25 -18.50
N LEU A 268 -17.75 12.19 -18.28
CA LEU A 268 -19.01 12.24 -17.54
C LEU A 268 -18.73 11.99 -16.06
N LYS A 269 -19.33 12.76 -15.16
CA LYS A 269 -19.17 12.59 -13.70
C LYS A 269 -20.52 12.45 -13.03
N LEU A 270 -20.65 11.51 -12.12
CA LEU A 270 -21.79 11.37 -11.22
C LEU A 270 -21.25 11.31 -9.80
N LYS A 271 -21.61 12.32 -9.01
CA LYS A 271 -21.08 12.49 -7.66
C LYS A 271 -22.21 12.49 -6.65
N PHE A 272 -22.08 11.69 -5.61
CA PHE A 272 -23.02 11.62 -4.50
C PHE A 272 -22.34 12.07 -3.23
N GLN A 273 -22.97 12.99 -2.50
CA GLN A 273 -22.58 13.31 -1.13
C GLN A 273 -23.59 12.69 -0.16
N PHE A 274 -23.13 11.85 0.75
CA PHE A 274 -23.95 11.19 1.75
C PHE A 274 -24.01 12.04 3.03
N LEU A 275 -25.20 12.14 3.64
CA LEU A 275 -25.41 12.96 4.83
C LEU A 275 -24.84 12.25 6.07
N GLN A 276 -23.96 12.94 6.82
CA GLN A 276 -23.25 12.35 7.98
C GLN A 276 -24.20 11.90 9.09
N ASP A 277 -25.26 12.65 9.33
CA ASP A 277 -26.17 12.45 10.48
C ASP A 277 -27.26 11.41 10.21
N VAL A 278 -27.25 10.80 9.03
CA VAL A 278 -28.20 9.76 8.71
C VAL A 278 -27.75 8.46 9.37
N LYS A 279 -28.14 8.26 10.64
CA LYS A 279 -28.13 6.93 11.28
C LYS A 279 -28.73 5.93 10.28
N GLY A 280 -27.92 4.97 9.83
CA GLY A 280 -28.32 3.97 8.85
C GLY A 280 -28.12 4.34 7.38
N ILE A 281 -27.08 5.12 7.00
CA ILE A 281 -26.43 4.85 5.71
C ILE A 281 -25.70 3.52 5.87
N SER A 282 -26.48 2.44 5.83
CA SER A 282 -25.94 1.09 5.91
C SER A 282 -25.22 0.77 4.61
N LYS A 283 -24.37 -0.26 4.67
CA LYS A 283 -23.73 -0.88 3.51
C LYS A 283 -24.71 -1.10 2.37
N ASP A 284 -25.95 -1.45 2.70
CA ASP A 284 -27.03 -1.68 1.75
C ASP A 284 -27.39 -0.45 0.92
N VAL A 285 -27.36 0.76 1.51
CA VAL A 285 -27.66 1.99 0.79
C VAL A 285 -26.58 2.27 -0.24
N MET A 286 -25.31 2.14 0.15
CA MET A 286 -24.17 2.32 -0.76
C MET A 286 -24.15 1.27 -1.86
N ASP A 287 -24.32 -0.01 -1.51
CA ASP A 287 -24.43 -1.11 -2.47
C ASP A 287 -25.57 -0.85 -3.46
N ARG A 288 -26.71 -0.37 -2.98
CA ARG A 288 -27.84 0.00 -3.85
C ARG A 288 -27.48 1.15 -4.77
N VAL A 289 -26.80 2.19 -4.29
CA VAL A 289 -26.38 3.31 -5.16
C VAL A 289 -25.45 2.80 -6.24
N VAL A 290 -24.37 2.10 -5.88
CA VAL A 290 -23.38 1.56 -6.82
C VAL A 290 -24.03 0.64 -7.84
N LYS A 291 -24.92 -0.27 -7.42
CA LYS A 291 -25.65 -1.19 -8.30
C LYS A 291 -26.59 -0.49 -9.29
N ASN A 292 -26.99 0.74 -9.00
CA ASN A 292 -27.93 1.49 -9.80
C ASN A 292 -27.30 2.64 -10.59
N VAL A 293 -25.99 2.82 -10.50
CA VAL A 293 -25.32 3.70 -11.46
C VAL A 293 -25.26 2.98 -12.81
N ALA A 294 -25.74 3.66 -13.85
CA ALA A 294 -25.72 3.15 -15.21
C ALA A 294 -25.12 4.15 -16.18
N PHE A 295 -24.46 3.59 -17.18
CA PHE A 295 -24.01 4.27 -18.36
C PHE A 295 -24.90 3.92 -19.54
N ARG A 296 -25.20 4.90 -20.39
CA ARG A 296 -25.89 4.71 -21.66
C ARG A 296 -25.06 5.33 -22.77
N ALA A 297 -24.68 4.52 -23.74
CA ALA A 297 -24.03 4.99 -24.95
C ALA A 297 -25.01 5.73 -25.87
N GLY A 298 -24.51 6.79 -26.50
CA GLY A 298 -25.22 7.49 -27.57
C GLY A 298 -25.51 6.58 -28.76
N ALA A 299 -26.57 6.90 -29.53
CA ALA A 299 -27.03 6.08 -30.65
C ALA A 299 -26.00 5.87 -31.80
N GLN A 300 -24.89 6.61 -31.78
CA GLN A 300 -23.83 6.58 -32.81
C GLN A 300 -22.46 6.30 -32.19
N SER A 301 -22.42 5.95 -30.90
CA SER A 301 -21.19 5.86 -30.16
C SER A 301 -20.50 4.53 -30.39
N THR A 302 -19.17 4.58 -30.50
CA THR A 302 -18.34 3.40 -30.77
C THR A 302 -17.05 3.45 -29.94
N GLY A 303 -16.33 2.32 -29.93
CA GLY A 303 -15.03 2.22 -29.26
C GLY A 303 -15.11 1.87 -27.78
N PHE A 304 -14.08 2.26 -27.03
CA PHE A 304 -13.94 1.95 -25.62
C PHE A 304 -14.14 3.20 -24.75
N ARG A 305 -14.64 2.99 -23.54
CA ARG A 305 -14.68 3.97 -22.45
C ARG A 305 -14.00 3.38 -21.22
N ILE A 306 -13.60 4.22 -20.29
CA ILE A 306 -13.13 3.78 -18.97
C ILE A 306 -14.05 4.38 -17.93
N ALA A 307 -14.77 3.51 -17.21
CA ALA A 307 -15.52 3.90 -16.03
C ALA A 307 -14.65 3.74 -14.79
N SER A 308 -14.65 4.72 -13.90
CA SER A 308 -13.97 4.66 -12.63
C SER A 308 -14.92 4.95 -11.48
N LEU A 309 -14.73 4.24 -10.37
CA LEU A 309 -15.49 4.36 -9.14
C LEU A 309 -14.51 4.67 -8.00
N THR A 310 -14.73 5.77 -7.31
CA THR A 310 -13.89 6.20 -6.18
C THR A 310 -14.76 6.52 -4.98
N LEU A 311 -14.42 5.94 -3.82
CA LEU A 311 -15.02 6.28 -2.53
C LEU A 311 -14.09 7.27 -1.79
N MET A 312 -14.68 8.35 -1.28
CA MET A 312 -13.96 9.43 -0.60
C MET A 312 -14.54 9.69 0.79
N ASP A 313 -13.67 10.02 1.74
CA ASP A 313 -14.02 10.60 3.04
C ASP A 313 -13.96 12.13 2.95
N ASN A 314 -14.04 12.81 4.09
CA ASN A 314 -13.97 14.27 4.19
C ASN A 314 -12.58 14.87 3.91
N GLN A 315 -11.54 14.05 3.74
CA GLN A 315 -10.15 14.50 3.62
C GLN A 315 -9.46 13.97 2.36
N SER A 316 -9.81 12.78 1.84
CA SER A 316 -9.18 12.15 0.67
C SER A 316 -9.95 10.92 0.15
N ALA A 317 -9.43 10.28 -0.91
CA ALA A 317 -9.93 8.97 -1.34
C ALA A 317 -9.58 7.91 -0.29
N VAL A 318 -10.56 7.14 0.16
CA VAL A 318 -10.38 6.19 1.28
C VAL A 318 -9.97 4.79 0.79
N GLY A 319 -10.01 4.56 -0.52
CA GLY A 319 -9.67 3.28 -1.14
C GLY A 319 -9.18 3.44 -2.57
N PRO A 320 -8.67 2.36 -3.18
CA PRO A 320 -8.25 2.39 -4.58
C PRO A 320 -9.43 2.72 -5.49
N THR A 321 -9.18 3.54 -6.52
CA THR A 321 -10.14 3.76 -7.59
C THR A 321 -10.31 2.47 -8.38
N ALA A 322 -11.52 1.91 -8.38
CA ALA A 322 -11.84 0.78 -9.23
C ALA A 322 -12.09 1.28 -10.66
N THR A 323 -11.41 0.70 -11.66
CA THR A 323 -11.57 1.09 -13.06
C THR A 323 -12.06 -0.08 -13.91
N ARG A 324 -12.96 0.18 -14.85
CA ARG A 324 -13.57 -0.82 -15.73
C ARG A 324 -13.66 -0.34 -17.18
N PRO A 325 -13.12 -1.09 -18.15
CA PRO A 325 -13.32 -0.79 -19.56
C PRO A 325 -14.76 -1.12 -19.98
N LEU A 326 -15.39 -0.21 -20.72
CA LEU A 326 -16.67 -0.42 -21.40
C LEU A 326 -16.40 -0.53 -22.89
N LYS A 327 -16.82 -1.62 -23.53
CA LYS A 327 -16.84 -1.79 -24.97
C LYS A 327 -18.24 -1.45 -25.49
N ILE A 328 -18.35 -0.44 -26.33
CA ILE A 328 -19.64 -0.07 -26.93
C ILE A 328 -19.91 -0.97 -28.14
N MET A 329 -21.07 -1.60 -28.20
CA MET A 329 -21.54 -2.32 -29.40
C MET A 329 -22.50 -1.44 -30.19
N SER A 330 -22.24 -1.35 -31.49
CA SER A 330 -23.12 -0.76 -32.50
C SER A 330 -24.44 -1.50 -32.61
#